data_AF-A0A1J3I1A4-F1
#
_entry.id   AF-A0A1J3I1A4-F1
#
_cell.length_a   1.000
_cell.length_b   1.000
_cell.length_c   1.000
_cell.angle_alpha   90.00
_cell.angle_beta   90.00
_cell.angle_gamma   90.00
#
_symmetry.space_group_name_H-M   'P 1'
#
loop_
_entity.id
_entity.type
_entity.pdbx_description
1 polymer ?
#
loop_
_entity_poly.entity_id
_entity_poly.type
_entity_poly.pdbx_seq_one_letter_code
_entity_poly.pdbx_strand_id
1 'polypeptide(L)'
;EEHALYSFLFLVNLLSPYFPQDCSVLENDSKMTEQVKENKSEKLQRPTPRLNERILSSLSRRSVAAHPWHDLEIGPGAPVIFNVVIEISKGSKVKYELDKKTGLIKVDRILYSSVVYPHNYGFIPRTLCEDNDPLDVLVIMQEPVLPGCFLRARAIGLMPMIDQGEKDDKIIAVCVDDPEYKHYTDIKELPPHRLSEIRRFFEDYKKNENKEVAVNDFLPSESAVEAIQYSMDLYAEYILHTLRR
;
A
#
# COMPACT_ATOMS: atom_id res chain seq x y z
N GLU A 1 -2.24 20.42 -50.10
CA GLU A 1 -2.94 21.71 -49.93
C GLU A 1 -3.62 21.64 -48.56
N GLU A 2 -2.99 22.18 -47.52
CA GLU A 2 -2.99 23.63 -47.22
C GLU A 2 -4.43 24.12 -47.06
N HIS A 3 -4.85 24.88 -46.05
CA HIS A 3 -4.25 25.57 -44.92
C HIS A 3 -5.52 25.93 -44.09
N ALA A 4 -5.52 25.84 -42.75
CA ALA A 4 -5.26 26.99 -41.87
C ALA A 4 -6.20 28.19 -42.14
N LEU A 5 -6.70 28.98 -41.20
CA LEU A 5 -6.50 29.20 -39.77
C LEU A 5 -7.43 30.40 -39.46
N TYR A 6 -7.47 30.80 -38.20
CA TYR A 6 -7.94 32.09 -37.68
C TYR A 6 -9.45 32.19 -37.37
N SER A 7 -9.86 32.59 -36.17
CA SER A 7 -9.11 33.15 -35.06
C SER A 7 -9.96 33.10 -33.79
N PHE A 8 -9.39 32.61 -32.69
CA PHE A 8 -9.34 33.38 -31.44
C PHE A 8 -8.13 32.89 -30.65
N LEU A 9 -6.97 33.36 -31.11
CA LEU A 9 -5.71 33.34 -30.38
C LEU A 9 -5.61 34.67 -29.62
N PHE A 10 -5.33 34.60 -28.32
CA PHE A 10 -4.49 35.49 -27.49
C PHE A 10 -4.84 35.13 -26.04
N LEU A 11 -4.03 34.37 -25.31
CA LEU A 11 -2.70 34.78 -24.87
C LEU A 11 -1.87 33.54 -24.49
N VAL A 12 -0.81 33.26 -25.26
CA VAL A 12 0.32 32.43 -24.84
C VAL A 12 1.49 33.38 -24.55
N ASN A 13 2.29 32.99 -23.55
CA ASN A 13 3.56 33.57 -23.08
C ASN A 13 3.46 34.50 -21.87
N LEU A 14 3.84 33.97 -20.71
CA LEU A 14 4.99 34.44 -19.94
C LEU A 14 5.45 33.35 -18.93
N LEU A 15 6.61 32.78 -19.23
CA LEU A 15 7.72 32.46 -18.30
C LEU A 15 7.62 31.26 -17.31
N SER A 16 8.21 30.13 -17.71
CA SER A 16 9.23 29.42 -16.92
C SER A 16 10.54 30.24 -16.96
N PRO A 17 11.54 30.20 -16.04
CA PRO A 17 11.87 29.09 -15.11
C PRO A 17 12.30 29.50 -13.68
N TYR A 18 12.29 28.57 -12.71
CA TYR A 18 13.26 28.56 -11.60
C TYR A 18 13.34 27.15 -10.98
N PHE A 19 14.29 26.37 -11.44
CA PHE A 19 14.95 25.29 -10.69
C PHE A 19 16.41 25.28 -11.14
N PRO A 20 17.40 25.47 -10.26
CA PRO A 20 18.79 25.26 -10.62
C PRO A 20 19.18 23.79 -10.40
N GLN A 21 19.69 23.17 -11.45
CA GLN A 21 20.66 22.09 -11.37
C GLN A 21 22.04 22.72 -11.34
N ASP A 22 22.90 22.32 -10.40
CA ASP A 22 24.33 22.17 -10.67
C ASP A 22 24.95 21.22 -9.64
N CYS A 23 25.60 20.17 -10.18
CA CYS A 23 26.54 19.30 -9.49
C CYS A 23 27.95 19.89 -9.60
N SER A 24 28.66 20.04 -8.48
CA SER A 24 30.12 19.92 -8.45
C SER A 24 30.58 19.43 -7.07
N VAL A 25 31.68 18.67 -7.08
CA VAL A 25 32.20 17.82 -6.00
C VAL A 25 33.48 18.45 -5.42
N LEU A 26 33.81 18.08 -4.16
CA LEU A 26 35.03 18.33 -3.35
C LEU A 26 35.07 19.71 -2.65
N GLU A 27 35.42 19.89 -1.37
CA GLU A 27 36.14 19.10 -0.36
C GLU A 27 36.00 19.78 1.02
N ASN A 28 36.14 19.02 2.12
CA ASN A 28 36.29 19.45 3.54
C ASN A 28 35.00 20.02 4.20
N ASP A 29 34.61 19.70 5.43
CA ASP A 29 35.45 19.44 6.60
C ASP A 29 34.74 18.59 7.67
N SER A 30 35.59 17.90 8.40
CA SER A 30 35.31 17.05 9.55
C SER A 30 34.80 17.84 10.76
N LYS A 31 33.63 17.46 11.29
CA LYS A 31 33.15 17.55 12.71
C LYS A 31 31.63 17.69 12.79
N MET A 32 30.90 16.58 12.85
CA MET A 32 29.58 16.55 13.53
C MET A 32 29.11 15.11 13.78
N THR A 33 29.85 14.39 14.61
CA THR A 33 29.43 13.07 15.10
C THR A 33 29.51 13.07 16.62
N GLU A 34 28.51 13.65 17.28
CA GLU A 34 28.24 13.35 18.70
C GLU A 34 26.85 13.75 19.22
N GLN A 35 26.05 14.55 18.49
CA GLN A 35 24.73 15.01 18.99
C GLN A 35 23.51 14.17 18.57
N VAL A 36 23.68 13.08 17.81
CA VAL A 36 22.54 12.29 17.29
C VAL A 36 22.13 11.14 18.23
N LYS A 37 22.86 10.90 19.32
CA LYS A 37 22.62 9.71 20.19
C LYS A 37 21.70 9.92 21.39
N GLU A 38 21.31 11.15 21.73
CA GLU A 38 20.49 11.39 22.94
C GLU A 38 18.98 11.53 22.72
N ASN A 39 18.49 11.67 21.47
CA ASN A 39 17.06 11.92 21.21
C ASN A 39 16.21 10.68 20.87
N LYS A 40 16.73 9.45 21.05
CA LYS A 40 16.00 8.22 20.67
C LYS A 40 15.12 7.62 21.78
N SER A 41 15.16 8.13 23.02
CA SER A 41 14.46 7.50 24.16
C SER A 41 13.14 8.15 24.60
N GLU A 42 12.65 9.20 23.92
CA GLU A 42 11.42 9.92 24.36
C GLU A 42 10.19 9.80 23.45
N LYS A 43 10.23 9.00 22.37
CA LYS A 43 9.03 8.68 21.58
C LYS A 43 8.20 7.58 22.26
N LEU A 44 7.60 7.87 23.40
CA LEU A 44 6.55 7.04 24.00
C LEU A 44 5.20 7.78 23.96
N GLN A 45 4.25 7.18 23.23
CA GLN A 45 2.79 7.28 23.38
C GLN A 45 2.17 8.69 23.44
N ARG A 46 1.96 9.31 22.27
CA ARG A 46 0.91 10.33 22.13
C ARG A 46 -0.37 9.63 21.66
N PRO A 47 -1.55 9.91 22.25
CA PRO A 47 -2.79 9.29 21.79
C PRO A 47 -3.15 9.79 20.40
N THR A 48 -3.20 8.87 19.44
CA THR A 48 -3.62 9.14 18.06
C THR A 48 -5.05 9.69 18.07
N PRO A 49 -5.33 10.82 17.39
CA PRO A 49 -6.67 11.39 17.40
C PRO A 49 -7.63 10.50 16.61
N ARG A 50 -8.78 10.14 17.20
CA ARG A 50 -9.80 9.35 16.49
C ARG A 50 -10.46 10.19 15.39
N LEU A 51 -10.44 9.69 14.15
CA LEU A 51 -11.21 10.27 13.04
C LEU A 51 -12.70 10.22 13.40
N ASN A 52 -13.36 11.39 13.44
CA ASN A 52 -14.78 11.48 13.74
C ASN A 52 -15.63 11.62 12.47
N GLU A 53 -16.91 11.29 12.59
CA GLU A 53 -17.87 11.27 11.48
C GLU A 53 -18.00 12.63 10.78
N ARG A 54 -17.80 13.74 11.52
CA ARG A 54 -17.83 15.09 10.96
C ARG A 54 -16.66 15.34 9.99
N ILE A 55 -15.44 14.90 10.34
CA ILE A 55 -14.26 14.99 9.47
C ILE A 55 -14.46 14.13 8.22
N LEU A 56 -14.92 12.88 8.40
CA LEU A 56 -15.20 11.97 7.28
C LEU A 56 -16.31 12.50 6.35
N SER A 57 -17.38 13.06 6.92
CA SER A 57 -18.48 13.65 6.15
C SER A 57 -18.07 14.90 5.34
N SER A 58 -17.05 15.63 5.80
CA SER A 58 -16.52 16.79 5.08
C SER A 58 -15.75 16.40 3.81
N LEU A 59 -15.18 15.19 3.77
CA LEU A 59 -14.59 14.58 2.57
C LEU A 59 -15.69 14.05 1.63
N SER A 60 -16.77 13.50 2.19
CA SER A 60 -17.85 12.81 1.45
C SER A 60 -18.88 13.72 0.75
N ARG A 61 -18.82 15.06 0.90
CA ARG A 61 -19.84 16.00 0.38
C ARG A 61 -19.88 16.22 -1.15
N ARG A 62 -19.24 15.37 -1.95
CA ARG A 62 -19.30 15.46 -3.42
C ARG A 62 -19.86 14.17 -4.00
N SER A 63 -20.85 14.29 -4.88
CA SER A 63 -21.34 13.20 -5.75
C SER A 63 -20.29 12.84 -6.82
N VAL A 64 -19.09 12.49 -6.37
CA VAL A 64 -17.91 12.19 -7.17
C VAL A 64 -17.54 10.74 -6.86
N ALA A 65 -17.07 10.01 -7.88
CA ALA A 65 -16.58 8.65 -7.70
C ALA A 65 -15.61 8.58 -6.52
N ALA A 66 -15.86 7.66 -5.60
CA ALA A 66 -15.06 7.50 -4.38
C ALA A 66 -13.62 7.12 -4.74
N HIS A 67 -12.64 7.81 -4.16
CA HIS A 67 -11.25 7.42 -4.23
C HIS A 67 -11.04 6.12 -3.40
N PRO A 68 -10.58 5.00 -4.00
CA PRO A 68 -10.54 3.71 -3.32
C PRO A 68 -9.70 3.68 -2.04
N TRP A 69 -8.68 4.52 -1.93
CA TRP A 69 -7.85 4.60 -0.73
C TRP A 69 -8.39 5.53 0.37
N HIS A 70 -9.02 6.65 0.00
CA HIS A 70 -9.37 7.70 0.98
C HIS A 70 -10.85 7.64 1.36
N ASP A 71 -11.73 7.41 0.39
CA ASP A 71 -13.16 7.54 0.57
C ASP A 71 -13.80 6.21 0.99
N LEU A 72 -13.27 5.07 0.53
CA LEU A 72 -13.71 3.76 1.00
C LEU A 72 -13.39 3.59 2.48
N GLU A 73 -14.38 3.22 3.27
CA GLU A 73 -14.17 2.92 4.68
C GLU A 73 -13.42 1.61 4.86
N ILE A 74 -12.56 1.54 5.88
CA ILE A 74 -11.86 0.30 6.25
C ILE A 74 -12.82 -0.81 6.69
N GLY A 75 -14.02 -0.45 7.15
CA GLY A 75 -15.07 -1.38 7.56
C GLY A 75 -15.22 -1.49 9.08
N PRO A 76 -16.43 -1.83 9.58
CA PRO A 76 -16.76 -1.77 11.01
C PRO A 76 -16.08 -2.85 11.87
N GLY A 77 -15.53 -3.90 11.26
CA GLY A 77 -14.82 -4.98 11.95
C GLY A 77 -13.30 -4.78 12.05
N ALA A 78 -12.78 -3.66 11.54
CA ALA A 78 -11.35 -3.39 11.54
C ALA A 78 -10.84 -3.20 12.99
N PRO A 79 -9.60 -3.60 13.31
CA PRO A 79 -8.55 -4.13 12.41
C PRO A 79 -8.66 -5.63 12.07
N VAL A 80 -9.58 -6.39 12.66
CA VAL A 80 -9.65 -7.86 12.47
C VAL A 80 -10.30 -8.25 11.13
N ILE A 81 -11.41 -7.60 10.78
CA ILE A 81 -12.13 -7.77 9.52
C ILE A 81 -12.23 -6.43 8.82
N PHE A 82 -11.66 -6.32 7.62
CA PHE A 82 -11.53 -5.06 6.90
C PHE A 82 -11.89 -5.22 5.43
N ASN A 83 -12.23 -4.10 4.80
CA ASN A 83 -12.34 -4.02 3.35
C ASN A 83 -10.94 -4.07 2.72
N VAL A 84 -10.84 -4.69 1.56
CA VAL A 84 -9.63 -4.76 0.74
C VAL A 84 -9.98 -4.36 -0.67
N VAL A 85 -9.23 -3.43 -1.26
CA VAL A 85 -9.33 -3.11 -2.68
C VAL A 85 -8.35 -4.00 -3.43
N ILE A 86 -8.85 -4.80 -4.37
CA ILE A 86 -8.03 -5.73 -5.15
C ILE A 86 -7.37 -4.97 -6.29
N GLU A 87 -6.06 -5.11 -6.43
CA GLU A 87 -5.28 -4.56 -7.54
C GLU A 87 -4.94 -5.65 -8.55
N ILE A 88 -4.58 -6.84 -8.07
CA ILE A 88 -4.06 -7.92 -8.91
C ILE A 88 -4.84 -9.20 -8.65
N SER A 89 -5.44 -9.72 -9.71
CA SER A 89 -6.15 -11.00 -9.67
C SER A 89 -5.19 -12.17 -9.49
N LYS A 90 -5.62 -13.20 -8.76
CA LYS A 90 -4.98 -14.51 -8.73
C LYS A 90 -4.68 -15.01 -10.15
N GLY A 91 -3.46 -15.45 -10.38
CA GLY A 91 -2.98 -15.95 -11.67
C GLY A 91 -2.51 -14.87 -12.66
N SER A 92 -2.56 -13.58 -12.29
CA SER A 92 -2.07 -12.51 -13.15
C SER A 92 -0.55 -12.41 -13.16
N LYS A 93 0.02 -12.13 -14.34
CA LYS A 93 1.42 -11.68 -14.52
C LYS A 93 1.56 -10.16 -14.60
N VAL A 94 0.44 -9.44 -14.73
CA VAL A 94 0.41 -7.98 -14.76
C VAL A 94 0.42 -7.49 -13.32
N LYS A 95 1.46 -6.75 -12.94
CA LYS A 95 1.49 -5.99 -11.69
C LYS A 95 0.74 -4.68 -11.93
N TYR A 96 -0.50 -4.67 -11.51
CA TYR A 96 -1.27 -3.44 -11.35
C TYR A 96 -0.93 -2.76 -10.03
N GLU A 97 -1.23 -1.48 -9.93
CA GLU A 97 -1.18 -0.72 -8.68
C GLU A 97 -2.16 0.46 -8.73
N LEU A 98 -2.52 0.94 -7.55
CA LEU A 98 -3.24 2.18 -7.36
C LEU A 98 -2.39 3.38 -7.79
N ASP A 99 -2.91 4.20 -8.70
CA ASP A 99 -2.41 5.56 -8.86
C ASP A 99 -3.00 6.46 -7.75
N LYS A 100 -2.22 6.71 -6.69
CA LYS A 100 -2.62 7.47 -5.49
C LYS A 100 -3.20 8.86 -5.78
N LYS A 101 -2.88 9.45 -6.93
CA LYS A 101 -3.36 10.78 -7.32
C LYS A 101 -4.78 10.72 -7.91
N THR A 102 -5.05 9.75 -8.78
CA THR A 102 -6.32 9.67 -9.51
C THR A 102 -7.31 8.68 -8.89
N GLY A 103 -6.83 7.74 -8.08
CA GLY A 103 -7.64 6.65 -7.54
C GLY A 103 -7.91 5.53 -8.54
N LEU A 104 -7.27 5.56 -9.73
CA LEU A 104 -7.44 4.56 -10.77
C LEU A 104 -6.39 3.46 -10.66
N ILE A 105 -6.71 2.28 -11.20
CA ILE A 105 -5.75 1.19 -11.35
C ILE A 105 -4.91 1.43 -12.61
N LYS A 106 -3.59 1.43 -12.46
CA LYS A 106 -2.64 1.50 -13.57
C LYS A 106 -1.77 0.24 -13.62
N VAL A 107 -1.20 -0.04 -14.79
CA VAL A 107 -0.15 -1.05 -14.93
C VAL A 107 1.16 -0.44 -14.44
N ASP A 108 1.75 -1.01 -13.39
CA ASP A 108 3.12 -0.70 -12.99
C ASP A 108 4.09 -1.37 -13.96
N ARG A 109 3.99 -2.71 -14.06
CA ARG A 109 4.82 -3.51 -14.95
C ARG A 109 4.23 -4.89 -15.24
N ILE A 110 4.80 -5.56 -16.23
CA ILE A 110 4.67 -7.00 -16.40
C ILE A 110 5.79 -7.67 -15.60
N LEU A 111 5.50 -8.71 -14.83
CA LEU A 111 6.55 -9.41 -14.07
C LEU A 111 7.64 -9.95 -15.00
N TYR A 112 8.90 -9.74 -14.63
CA TYR A 112 10.07 -10.12 -15.44
C TYR A 112 10.34 -11.63 -15.35
N SER A 113 10.01 -12.23 -14.21
CA SER A 113 10.06 -13.67 -13.99
C SER A 113 8.83 -14.36 -14.61
N SER A 114 8.96 -15.63 -14.98
CA SER A 114 7.82 -16.45 -15.45
C SER A 114 6.96 -16.95 -14.28
N VAL A 115 6.49 -16.03 -13.46
CA VAL A 115 5.64 -16.28 -12.28
C VAL A 115 4.34 -15.49 -12.39
N VAL A 116 3.34 -15.90 -11.62
CA VAL A 116 2.04 -15.23 -11.51
C VAL A 116 1.68 -15.09 -10.04
N TYR A 117 0.87 -14.08 -9.69
CA TYR A 117 0.41 -13.90 -8.31
C TYR A 117 -0.39 -15.13 -7.85
N PRO A 118 -0.01 -15.80 -6.74
CA PRO A 118 -0.65 -17.06 -6.32
C PRO A 118 -2.07 -16.86 -5.78
N HIS A 119 -2.37 -15.64 -5.31
CA HIS A 119 -3.65 -15.25 -4.71
C HIS A 119 -4.02 -13.83 -5.14
N ASN A 120 -5.25 -13.41 -4.83
CA ASN A 120 -5.66 -12.02 -5.07
C ASN A 120 -4.83 -11.11 -4.18
N TYR A 121 -4.42 -9.96 -4.72
CA TYR A 121 -3.53 -9.02 -4.04
C TYR A 121 -4.09 -7.61 -4.15
N GLY A 122 -3.90 -6.81 -3.11
CA GLY A 122 -4.23 -5.40 -3.13
C GLY A 122 -3.91 -4.76 -1.80
N PHE A 123 -4.68 -3.75 -1.41
CA PHE A 123 -4.37 -2.92 -0.25
C PHE A 123 -5.58 -2.67 0.64
N ILE A 124 -5.30 -2.27 1.89
CA ILE A 124 -6.32 -1.91 2.87
C ILE A 124 -6.58 -0.39 2.78
N PRO A 125 -7.81 0.06 2.50
CA PRO A 125 -8.12 1.49 2.43
C PRO A 125 -7.96 2.15 3.81
N ARG A 126 -7.64 3.46 3.81
CA ARG A 126 -7.38 4.24 5.05
C ARG A 126 -6.29 3.67 5.96
N THR A 127 -5.25 3.11 5.35
CA THR A 127 -4.01 2.72 6.02
C THR A 127 -2.82 3.41 5.35
N LEU A 128 -1.69 3.50 6.05
CA LEU A 128 -0.44 4.08 5.57
C LEU A 128 0.75 3.36 6.21
N CYS A 129 1.77 3.06 5.41
CA CYS A 129 3.05 2.50 5.82
C CYS A 129 4.20 3.52 5.65
N GLU A 130 5.40 3.15 6.10
CA GLU A 130 6.58 4.02 6.11
C GLU A 130 7.09 4.36 4.69
N ASP A 131 6.75 3.55 3.70
CA ASP A 131 6.98 3.74 2.26
C ASP A 131 6.00 4.75 1.61
N ASN A 132 5.03 5.26 2.36
CA ASN A 132 3.94 6.13 1.91
C ASN A 132 2.92 5.43 0.99
N ASP A 133 2.80 4.11 1.09
CA ASP A 133 1.75 3.33 0.46
C ASP A 133 0.75 2.78 1.50
N PRO A 134 -0.48 2.43 1.09
CA PRO A 134 -1.39 1.68 1.94
C PRO A 134 -0.83 0.29 2.26
N LEU A 135 -1.26 -0.28 3.39
CA LEU A 135 -0.81 -1.60 3.81
C LEU A 135 -1.30 -2.68 2.84
N ASP A 136 -0.34 -3.45 2.31
CA ASP A 136 -0.56 -4.53 1.36
C ASP A 136 -1.21 -5.77 2.00
N VAL A 137 -2.01 -6.48 1.20
CA VAL A 137 -2.68 -7.71 1.61
C VAL A 137 -2.79 -8.73 0.48
N LEU A 138 -2.47 -9.97 0.81
CA LEU A 138 -2.69 -11.15 -0.01
C LEU A 138 -3.94 -11.89 0.49
N VAL A 139 -4.99 -11.96 -0.34
CA VAL A 139 -6.29 -12.54 -0.01
C VAL A 139 -6.44 -13.92 -0.62
N ILE A 140 -6.50 -14.94 0.24
CA ILE A 140 -6.71 -16.33 -0.13
C ILE A 140 -8.22 -16.60 -0.19
N MET A 141 -8.66 -17.09 -1.35
CA MET A 141 -10.05 -17.49 -1.64
C MET A 141 -10.08 -18.42 -2.86
N GLN A 142 -11.26 -18.97 -3.17
CA GLN A 142 -11.46 -19.88 -4.30
C GLN A 142 -11.23 -19.18 -5.64
N GLU A 143 -11.91 -18.06 -5.85
CA GLU A 143 -12.02 -17.40 -7.16
C GLU A 143 -11.09 -16.18 -7.34
N PRO A 144 -10.64 -15.88 -8.56
CA PRO A 144 -9.97 -14.62 -8.87
C PRO A 144 -10.96 -13.45 -8.78
N VAL A 145 -10.47 -12.30 -8.33
CA VAL A 145 -11.25 -11.06 -8.21
C VAL A 145 -10.67 -9.99 -9.14
N LEU A 146 -11.54 -9.24 -9.81
CA LEU A 146 -11.15 -8.20 -10.77
C LEU A 146 -10.46 -7.00 -10.09
N PRO A 147 -9.45 -6.39 -10.74
CA PRO A 147 -8.84 -5.15 -10.25
C PRO A 147 -9.87 -4.02 -10.08
N GLY A 148 -9.74 -3.26 -8.99
CA GLY A 148 -10.64 -2.16 -8.61
C GLY A 148 -11.89 -2.61 -7.86
N CYS A 149 -12.21 -3.91 -7.81
CA CYS A 149 -13.24 -4.43 -6.91
C CYS A 149 -12.73 -4.46 -5.47
N PHE A 150 -13.65 -4.33 -4.50
CA PHE A 150 -13.32 -4.54 -3.10
C PHE A 150 -14.10 -5.71 -2.50
N LEU A 151 -13.56 -6.29 -1.43
CA LEU A 151 -14.17 -7.40 -0.68
C LEU A 151 -13.86 -7.26 0.81
N ARG A 152 -14.51 -8.07 1.65
CA ARG A 152 -14.22 -8.15 3.08
C ARG A 152 -13.25 -9.29 3.36
N ALA A 153 -12.20 -9.01 4.12
CA ALA A 153 -11.18 -9.99 4.48
C ALA A 153 -10.93 -10.02 5.99
N ARG A 154 -10.51 -11.18 6.50
CA ARG A 154 -10.00 -11.35 7.87
C ARG A 154 -8.50 -11.57 7.81
N ALA A 155 -7.73 -10.83 8.60
CA ALA A 155 -6.31 -11.11 8.78
C ALA A 155 -6.11 -12.44 9.50
N ILE A 156 -5.26 -13.30 8.95
CA ILE A 156 -4.88 -14.59 9.56
C ILE A 156 -3.39 -14.68 9.84
N GLY A 157 -2.57 -13.80 9.27
CA GLY A 157 -1.15 -13.74 9.56
C GLY A 157 -0.47 -12.55 8.92
N LEU A 158 0.79 -12.34 9.31
CA LEU A 158 1.66 -11.30 8.79
C LEU A 158 2.87 -11.96 8.13
N MET A 159 3.25 -11.47 6.95
CA MET A 159 4.44 -11.88 6.23
C MET A 159 5.48 -10.76 6.33
N PRO A 160 6.45 -10.85 7.25
CA PRO A 160 7.52 -9.88 7.31
C PRO A 160 8.44 -10.08 6.10
N MET A 161 8.66 -9.00 5.37
CA MET A 161 9.44 -9.02 4.14
C MET A 161 10.39 -7.82 4.10
N ILE A 162 11.57 -8.06 3.57
CA ILE A 162 12.61 -7.06 3.36
C ILE A 162 12.85 -6.98 1.85
N ASP A 163 12.48 -5.86 1.24
CA ASP A 163 12.65 -5.58 -0.18
C ASP A 163 13.78 -4.56 -0.34
N GLN A 164 14.92 -4.97 -0.90
CA GLN A 164 16.10 -4.10 -1.06
C GLN A 164 16.59 -3.41 0.23
N GLY A 165 16.38 -4.04 1.39
CA GLY A 165 16.76 -3.51 2.71
C GLY A 165 15.69 -2.67 3.39
N GLU A 166 14.58 -2.39 2.72
CA GLU A 166 13.42 -1.70 3.30
C GLU A 166 12.39 -2.71 3.80
N LYS A 167 11.72 -2.36 4.89
CA LYS A 167 10.71 -3.20 5.52
C LYS A 167 9.38 -3.05 4.76
N ASP A 168 8.88 -4.15 4.22
CA ASP A 168 7.67 -4.21 3.38
C ASP A 168 6.77 -5.37 3.85
N ASP A 169 6.27 -5.26 5.09
CA ASP A 169 5.42 -6.31 5.67
C ASP A 169 4.08 -6.38 4.94
N LYS A 170 3.58 -7.60 4.70
CA LYS A 170 2.30 -7.83 4.02
C LYS A 170 1.34 -8.65 4.85
N ILE A 171 0.07 -8.31 4.81
CA ILE A 171 -0.97 -9.07 5.50
C ILE A 171 -1.34 -10.32 4.67
N ILE A 172 -1.50 -11.45 5.34
CA ILE A 172 -2.14 -12.64 4.77
C ILE A 172 -3.57 -12.71 5.32
N ALA A 173 -4.55 -12.77 4.44
CA ALA A 173 -5.95 -12.71 4.79
C ALA A 173 -6.78 -13.75 4.02
N VAL A 174 -8.00 -13.99 4.51
CA VAL A 174 -9.03 -14.80 3.82
C VAL A 174 -10.28 -13.98 3.57
N CYS A 175 -10.98 -14.23 2.48
CA CYS A 175 -12.28 -13.61 2.22
C CYS A 175 -13.33 -14.14 3.21
N VAL A 176 -14.00 -13.26 3.96
CA VAL A 176 -15.01 -13.68 4.97
C VAL A 176 -16.34 -14.10 4.34
N ASP A 177 -16.53 -13.80 3.06
CA ASP A 177 -17.71 -14.13 2.26
C ASP A 177 -17.50 -15.40 1.40
N ASP A 178 -16.31 -16.01 1.45
CA ASP A 178 -16.01 -17.28 0.78
C ASP A 178 -16.38 -18.45 1.71
N PRO A 179 -17.29 -19.36 1.33
CA PRO A 179 -17.74 -20.46 2.19
C PRO A 179 -16.62 -21.46 2.55
N GLU A 180 -15.61 -21.62 1.70
CA GLU A 180 -14.48 -22.52 1.95
C GLU A 180 -13.46 -21.89 2.89
N TYR A 181 -13.23 -20.58 2.76
CA TYR A 181 -12.10 -19.90 3.42
C TYR A 181 -12.48 -19.08 4.65
N LYS A 182 -13.75 -18.68 4.82
CA LYS A 182 -14.17 -17.82 5.93
C LYS A 182 -13.95 -18.42 7.33
N HIS A 183 -13.64 -19.71 7.42
CA HIS A 183 -13.44 -20.42 8.67
C HIS A 183 -12.01 -20.34 9.19
N TYR A 184 -11.04 -19.97 8.36
CA TYR A 184 -9.66 -19.79 8.78
C TYR A 184 -9.53 -18.55 9.68
N THR A 185 -8.76 -18.70 10.75
CA THR A 185 -8.52 -17.67 11.77
C THR A 185 -7.03 -17.43 12.04
N ASP A 186 -6.16 -18.39 11.75
CA ASP A 186 -4.71 -18.22 11.91
C ASP A 186 -3.92 -18.85 10.76
N ILE A 187 -2.76 -18.29 10.46
CA ILE A 187 -1.88 -18.71 9.36
C ILE A 187 -1.44 -20.17 9.49
N LYS A 188 -1.34 -20.69 10.72
CA LYS A 188 -0.93 -22.08 11.00
C LYS A 188 -1.96 -23.12 10.55
N GLU A 189 -3.20 -22.71 10.33
CA GLU A 189 -4.27 -23.59 9.86
C GLU A 189 -4.14 -23.88 8.36
N LEU A 190 -3.36 -23.09 7.62
CA LEU A 190 -3.12 -23.33 6.20
C LEU A 190 -2.18 -24.53 5.98
N PRO A 191 -2.36 -25.28 4.87
CA PRO A 191 -1.43 -26.33 4.50
C PRO A 191 0.00 -25.79 4.34
N PRO A 192 1.04 -26.48 4.88
CA PRO A 192 2.42 -25.99 4.84
C PRO A 192 2.96 -25.70 3.43
N HIS A 193 2.49 -26.46 2.44
CA HIS A 193 2.85 -26.23 1.04
C HIS A 193 2.36 -24.86 0.53
N ARG A 194 1.17 -24.40 0.95
CA ARG A 194 0.62 -23.10 0.56
C ARG A 194 1.49 -21.95 1.07
N LEU A 195 1.94 -22.05 2.32
CA LEU A 195 2.88 -21.10 2.91
C LEU A 195 4.22 -21.07 2.17
N SER A 196 4.70 -22.24 1.74
CA SER A 196 5.95 -22.38 0.97
C SER A 196 5.84 -21.75 -0.43
N GLU A 197 4.70 -21.92 -1.11
CA GLU A 197 4.42 -21.33 -2.42
C GLU A 197 4.38 -19.79 -2.33
N ILE A 198 3.66 -19.24 -1.35
CA ILE A 198 3.58 -17.79 -1.11
C ILE A 198 4.97 -17.20 -0.86
N ARG A 199 5.75 -17.83 0.04
CA ARG A 199 7.12 -17.42 0.34
C ARG A 199 7.99 -17.38 -0.92
N ARG A 200 7.99 -18.49 -1.67
CA ARG A 200 8.81 -18.62 -2.88
C ARG A 200 8.43 -17.59 -3.94
N PHE A 201 7.15 -17.29 -4.09
CA PHE A 201 6.69 -16.25 -5.02
C PHE A 201 7.31 -14.88 -4.71
N PHE A 202 7.26 -14.42 -3.46
CA PHE A 202 7.83 -13.12 -3.08
C PHE A 202 9.36 -13.09 -3.09
N GLU A 203 10.03 -14.22 -2.87
CA GLU A 203 11.48 -14.32 -3.07
C GLU A 203 11.88 -14.23 -4.56
N ASP A 204 11.02 -14.70 -5.48
CA ASP A 204 11.38 -14.91 -6.89
C ASP A 204 10.85 -13.83 -7.86
N TYR A 205 9.76 -13.14 -7.53
CA TYR A 205 9.04 -12.28 -8.49
C TYR A 205 9.87 -11.10 -9.04
N LYS A 206 10.88 -10.64 -8.28
CA LYS A 206 11.81 -9.58 -8.69
C LYS A 206 13.22 -10.09 -9.06
N LYS A 207 13.49 -11.40 -9.06
CA LYS A 207 14.84 -11.94 -9.34
C LYS A 207 15.38 -11.54 -10.71
N ASN A 208 14.55 -11.60 -11.76
CA ASN A 208 14.96 -11.17 -13.11
C ASN A 208 15.09 -9.64 -13.26
N GLU A 209 14.77 -8.86 -12.22
CA GLU A 209 15.08 -7.44 -12.12
C GLU A 209 16.43 -7.20 -11.41
N ASN A 210 17.18 -8.26 -11.07
CA ASN A 210 18.39 -8.23 -10.22
C ASN A 210 18.15 -7.61 -8.84
N LYS A 211 16.97 -7.83 -8.26
CA LYS A 211 16.63 -7.39 -6.91
C LYS A 211 16.49 -8.59 -6.00
N GLU A 212 16.89 -8.41 -4.75
CA GLU A 212 16.78 -9.41 -3.70
C GLU A 212 15.66 -9.04 -2.74
N VAL A 213 14.86 -10.06 -2.40
CA VAL A 213 13.76 -9.98 -1.45
C VAL A 213 13.94 -11.10 -0.44
N ALA A 214 13.97 -10.76 0.84
CA ALA A 214 14.00 -11.74 1.91
C ALA A 214 12.62 -11.82 2.57
N VAL A 215 12.07 -13.02 2.68
CA VAL A 215 10.83 -13.28 3.40
C VAL A 215 11.18 -14.00 4.69
N ASN A 216 10.79 -13.45 5.84
CA ASN A 216 11.02 -14.05 7.16
C ASN A 216 9.89 -15.02 7.52
N ASP A 217 9.97 -15.64 8.69
CA ASP A 217 8.90 -16.53 9.18
C ASP A 217 7.57 -15.79 9.28
N PHE A 218 6.50 -16.47 8.87
CA PHE A 218 5.14 -15.92 8.99
C PHE A 218 4.78 -15.77 10.46
N LEU A 219 4.23 -14.61 10.80
CA LEU A 219 3.77 -14.28 12.14
C LEU A 219 2.26 -14.52 12.27
N PRO A 220 1.76 -14.80 13.49
CA PRO A 220 0.37 -15.19 13.70
C PRO A 220 -0.61 -14.02 13.49
N SER A 221 -1.91 -14.33 13.54
CA SER A 221 -2.98 -13.37 13.28
C SER A 221 -2.91 -12.12 14.16
N GLU A 222 -2.47 -12.23 15.42
CA GLU A 222 -2.38 -11.10 16.35
C GLU A 222 -1.37 -10.05 15.86
N SER A 223 -0.21 -10.49 15.35
CA SER A 223 0.80 -9.58 14.79
C SER A 223 0.29 -8.84 13.55
N ALA A 224 -0.55 -9.50 12.75
CA ALA A 224 -1.20 -8.87 11.60
C ALA A 224 -2.18 -7.78 12.02
N VAL A 225 -2.98 -8.06 13.04
CA VAL A 225 -3.95 -7.11 13.61
C VAL A 225 -3.24 -5.88 14.19
N GLU A 226 -2.11 -6.07 14.88
CA GLU A 226 -1.28 -4.97 15.38
C GLU A 226 -0.70 -4.11 14.25
N ALA A 227 -0.20 -4.73 13.19
CA ALA A 227 0.32 -4.03 12.02
C ALA A 227 -0.75 -3.20 11.30
N ILE A 228 -1.97 -3.73 11.17
CA ILE A 228 -3.11 -3.00 10.59
C ILE A 228 -3.50 -1.82 11.49
N GLN A 229 -3.56 -2.01 12.80
CA GLN A 229 -3.88 -0.91 13.71
C GLN A 229 -2.83 0.20 13.64
N TYR A 230 -1.54 -0.15 13.58
CA TYR A 230 -0.47 0.82 13.42
C TYR A 230 -0.59 1.63 12.12
N SER A 231 -0.90 0.96 10.99
CA SER A 231 -1.04 1.65 9.71
C SER A 231 -2.30 2.52 9.63
N MET A 232 -3.38 2.15 10.32
CA MET A 232 -4.57 3.00 10.52
C MET A 232 -4.21 4.29 11.27
N ASP A 233 -3.40 4.17 12.32
CA ASP A 233 -2.98 5.31 13.14
C ASP A 233 -2.11 6.27 12.32
N LEU A 234 -1.14 5.76 11.56
CA LEU A 234 -0.31 6.56 10.65
C LEU A 234 -1.14 7.30 9.60
N TYR A 235 -2.14 6.63 9.02
CA TYR A 235 -3.04 7.25 8.07
C TYR A 235 -3.86 8.40 8.70
N ALA A 236 -4.37 8.20 9.92
CA ALA A 236 -5.12 9.23 10.64
C ALA A 236 -4.24 10.46 10.90
N GLU A 237 -2.99 10.27 11.32
CA GLU A 237 -2.03 11.38 11.47
C GLU A 237 -1.78 12.12 10.15
N TYR A 238 -1.54 11.37 9.06
CA TYR A 238 -1.33 11.92 7.72
C TYR A 238 -2.50 12.79 7.24
N ILE A 239 -3.74 12.32 7.41
CA ILE A 239 -4.94 13.08 7.03
C ILE A 239 -5.08 14.35 7.87
N LEU A 240 -4.84 14.28 9.18
CA LEU A 240 -4.92 15.46 10.05
C LEU A 240 -3.88 16.52 9.68
N HIS A 241 -2.67 16.10 9.32
CA HIS A 241 -1.64 17.02 8.83
C HIS A 241 -2.03 17.67 7.51
N THR A 242 -2.68 16.92 6.62
CA THR A 242 -3.14 17.41 5.31
C THR A 242 -4.30 18.41 5.46
N LEU A 243 -5.24 18.16 6.38
CA LEU A 243 -6.37 19.05 6.66
C LEU A 243 -6.00 20.35 7.39
N ARG A 244 -4.85 20.38 8.07
CA ARG A 244 -4.34 21.58 8.77
C ARG A 244 -3.60 22.55 7.85
N ARG A 245 -3.18 22.10 6.67
CA ARG A 245 -2.52 22.93 5.65
C ARG A 245 -3.55 23.57 4.75
#